data_AF-A0A1V4EAD6-F1
#
_entry.id   AF-A0A1V4EAD6-F1
#
_cell.length_a   1.000
_cell.length_b   1.000
_cell.length_c   1.000
_cell.angle_alpha   90.00
_cell.angle_beta   90.00
_cell.angle_gamma   90.00
#
_symmetry.space_group_name_H-M   'P 1'
#
loop_
_entity.id
_entity.type
_entity.pdbx_description
1 polymer ?
#
loop_
_entity_poly.entity_id
_entity_poly.type
_entity_poly.pdbx_seq_one_letter_code
_entity_poly.pdbx_strand_id
1 'polypeptide(L)'
;MLPTSSVRRAVVALAASTAVLGAAAVPALAAPHAATAGRAGHGVPGDSARLGYQKDVAARVLKGVFERGDTAVVDRFVRRDYIQHNPQAPDGAETLKNLGVALHQQFPDAKYDIKRVISEGDLVLVHSNVVLTPGTRGSAVFDIFRFQGGKIAEHWDVGQDVPEKSANGNDMFSTVSWPRTERPGPGFLTAYNKKLVTAAFDQLLVKKDLSAIDRYWGPEYDQHNPNIPNGVEGVKAGLGAFFEQFPELKVTPKRVIAEGDLVAVHSHYVNAPGERGQAVVDLFRVRGGKIVEHWDVIQDVPATSANDNGMF
;
A
#
# COMPACT_ATOMS: atom_id res chain seq x y z
N MET A 1 33.31 38.91 11.49
CA MET A 1 31.99 38.85 12.16
C MET A 1 30.95 38.80 11.07
N LEU A 2 30.68 37.61 10.55
CA LEU A 2 29.61 36.65 10.88
C LEU A 2 28.55 36.72 9.76
N PRO A 3 28.42 35.67 8.94
CA PRO A 3 27.63 35.69 7.72
C PRO A 3 26.15 35.39 8.00
N THR A 4 25.31 35.94 7.13
CA THR A 4 23.87 35.68 7.03
C THR A 4 23.62 34.21 6.65
N SER A 5 22.97 33.45 7.52
CA SER A 5 22.55 32.09 7.23
C SER A 5 21.32 32.10 6.33
N SER A 6 21.51 31.57 5.12
CA SER A 6 20.43 31.22 4.20
C SER A 6 19.68 30.01 4.78
N VAL A 7 18.44 30.24 5.22
CA VAL A 7 17.50 29.16 5.53
C VAL A 7 17.15 28.49 4.20
N ARG A 8 17.80 27.38 3.90
CA ARG A 8 17.42 26.49 2.80
C ARG A 8 16.04 25.92 3.14
N ARG A 9 15.01 26.39 2.43
CA ARG A 9 13.71 25.71 2.33
C ARG A 9 13.98 24.31 1.80
N ALA A 10 13.81 23.30 2.64
CA ALA A 10 13.75 21.92 2.18
C ALA A 10 12.47 21.77 1.37
N VAL A 11 12.60 21.77 0.04
CA VAL A 11 11.51 21.41 -0.87
C VAL A 11 11.29 19.91 -0.68
N VAL A 12 10.16 19.51 -0.10
CA VAL A 12 9.69 18.12 -0.17
C VAL A 12 9.23 17.90 -1.60
N ALA A 13 10.18 17.56 -2.48
CA ALA A 13 9.88 17.15 -3.83
C ALA A 13 9.27 15.75 -3.77
N LEU A 14 7.96 15.65 -3.97
CA LEU A 14 7.36 14.36 -4.30
C LEU A 14 7.88 13.94 -5.67
N ALA A 15 8.67 12.89 -5.69
CA ALA A 15 9.21 12.32 -6.92
C ALA A 15 8.06 11.64 -7.69
N ALA A 16 7.67 12.25 -8.81
CA ALA A 16 6.86 11.59 -9.82
C ALA A 16 7.60 10.34 -10.31
N SER A 17 7.10 9.16 -9.96
CA SER A 17 7.69 7.89 -10.33
C SER A 17 7.08 7.46 -11.67
N THR A 18 7.75 7.75 -12.78
CA THR A 18 7.38 7.19 -14.09
C THR A 18 7.91 5.76 -14.20
N ALA A 19 7.06 4.77 -13.94
CA ALA A 19 7.31 3.42 -14.42
C ALA A 19 7.11 3.40 -15.94
N VAL A 20 8.21 3.33 -16.71
CA VAL A 20 8.16 3.27 -18.17
C VAL A 20 7.99 1.82 -18.61
N LEU A 21 6.76 1.43 -18.97
CA LEU A 21 6.48 0.30 -19.86
C LEU A 21 5.45 0.79 -20.88
N GLY A 22 5.85 0.88 -22.16
CA GLY A 22 5.01 1.40 -23.23
C GLY A 22 3.89 0.43 -23.62
N ALA A 23 2.66 0.94 -23.77
CA ALA A 23 1.50 0.16 -24.17
C ALA A 23 0.83 0.73 -25.44
N ALA A 24 0.42 -0.18 -26.33
CA ALA A 24 -0.42 0.10 -27.51
C ALA A 24 -1.91 -0.03 -27.14
N ALA A 25 -2.76 0.86 -27.66
CA ALA A 25 -4.15 1.05 -27.23
C ALA A 25 -5.20 0.42 -28.18
N VAL A 26 -6.30 -0.10 -27.62
CA VAL A 26 -7.57 -0.43 -28.31
C VAL A 26 -8.74 -0.18 -27.33
N PRO A 27 -9.88 0.44 -27.72
CA PRO A 27 -10.92 0.87 -26.78
C PRO A 27 -12.06 -0.15 -26.61
N ALA A 28 -12.68 -0.22 -25.41
CA ALA A 28 -14.02 -0.81 -25.23
C ALA A 28 -14.73 -0.28 -23.96
N LEU A 29 -16.06 -0.14 -24.06
CA LEU A 29 -16.98 0.56 -23.17
C LEU A 29 -17.39 -0.19 -21.88
N ALA A 30 -17.65 0.57 -20.81
CA ALA A 30 -18.05 0.11 -19.48
C ALA A 30 -19.58 0.04 -19.24
N ALA A 31 -19.99 -0.78 -18.26
CA ALA A 31 -21.28 -0.72 -17.56
C ALA A 31 -21.10 -1.04 -16.06
N PRO A 32 -21.81 -0.38 -15.12
CA PRO A 32 -21.52 -0.46 -13.69
C PRO A 32 -22.36 -1.55 -13.00
N HIS A 33 -21.96 -2.07 -11.83
CA HIS A 33 -22.88 -2.60 -10.79
C HIS A 33 -22.29 -2.56 -9.36
N ALA A 34 -23.19 -2.40 -8.39
CA ALA A 34 -22.98 -1.93 -7.02
C ALA A 34 -22.59 -3.00 -5.98
N ALA A 35 -21.92 -2.54 -4.91
CA ALA A 35 -21.44 -3.36 -3.79
C ALA A 35 -22.41 -3.40 -2.60
N THR A 36 -22.45 -4.53 -1.89
CA THR A 36 -23.14 -4.68 -0.58
C THR A 36 -22.15 -5.14 0.50
N ALA A 37 -22.15 -4.43 1.63
CA ALA A 37 -21.24 -4.62 2.75
C ALA A 37 -21.66 -5.77 3.70
N GLY A 38 -20.66 -6.54 4.18
CA GLY A 38 -20.80 -7.61 5.17
C GLY A 38 -20.07 -7.30 6.49
N ARG A 39 -20.72 -7.65 7.61
CA ARG A 39 -20.46 -7.25 9.01
C ARG A 39 -19.35 -8.08 9.68
N ALA A 40 -18.50 -7.45 10.50
CA ALA A 40 -17.41 -8.08 11.25
C ALA A 40 -17.89 -8.95 12.42
N GLY A 41 -17.30 -10.15 12.57
CA GLY A 41 -17.55 -11.10 13.66
C GLY A 41 -16.27 -11.79 14.13
N HIS A 42 -16.20 -12.10 15.42
CA HIS A 42 -15.07 -12.76 16.10
C HIS A 42 -14.62 -14.04 15.40
N GLY A 43 -13.30 -14.23 15.31
CA GLY A 43 -12.66 -15.32 14.57
C GLY A 43 -13.14 -16.71 14.98
N VAL A 44 -14.01 -17.27 14.16
CA VAL A 44 -14.35 -18.69 14.17
C VAL A 44 -13.11 -19.45 13.67
N PRO A 45 -12.78 -20.67 14.13
CA PRO A 45 -11.63 -21.43 13.62
C PRO A 45 -11.58 -21.54 12.08
N GLY A 46 -12.75 -21.55 11.43
CA GLY A 46 -12.88 -21.49 9.96
C GLY A 46 -12.44 -20.16 9.34
N ASP A 47 -12.57 -19.04 10.05
CA ASP A 47 -12.12 -17.73 9.59
C ASP A 47 -10.58 -17.63 9.60
N SER A 48 -9.91 -18.08 10.65
CA SER A 48 -8.44 -18.06 10.67
C SER A 48 -7.84 -18.94 9.56
N ALA A 49 -8.41 -20.12 9.30
CA ALA A 49 -8.00 -20.97 8.19
C ALA A 49 -8.27 -20.32 6.83
N ARG A 50 -9.43 -19.66 6.67
CA ARG A 50 -9.80 -18.93 5.45
C ARG A 50 -8.88 -17.75 5.18
N LEU A 51 -8.58 -16.92 6.18
CA LEU A 51 -7.65 -15.79 6.06
C LEU A 51 -6.24 -16.30 5.75
N GLY A 52 -5.79 -17.38 6.42
CA GLY A 52 -4.52 -18.04 6.10
C GLY A 52 -4.43 -18.49 4.65
N TYR A 53 -5.48 -19.17 4.15
CA TYR A 53 -5.58 -19.58 2.75
C TYR A 53 -5.51 -18.39 1.78
N GLN A 54 -6.23 -17.30 2.06
CA GLN A 54 -6.21 -16.12 1.19
C GLN A 54 -4.81 -15.50 1.10
N LYS A 55 -4.09 -15.41 2.23
CA LYS A 55 -2.69 -14.95 2.26
C LYS A 55 -1.76 -15.84 1.45
N ASP A 56 -1.87 -17.15 1.63
CA ASP A 56 -1.06 -18.12 0.89
C ASP A 56 -1.33 -18.06 -0.62
N VAL A 57 -2.59 -17.86 -1.02
CA VAL A 57 -2.97 -17.72 -2.42
C VAL A 57 -2.41 -16.45 -3.03
N ALA A 58 -2.56 -15.29 -2.36
CA ALA A 58 -2.03 -14.02 -2.86
C ALA A 58 -0.51 -14.10 -3.10
N ALA A 59 0.24 -14.58 -2.10
CA ALA A 59 1.69 -14.75 -2.21
C ALA A 59 2.06 -15.76 -3.31
N ARG A 60 1.31 -16.86 -3.44
CA ARG A 60 1.56 -17.89 -4.46
C ARG A 60 1.31 -17.37 -5.87
N VAL A 61 0.26 -16.58 -6.09
CA VAL A 61 -0.06 -16.01 -7.40
C VAL A 61 1.02 -15.02 -7.81
N LEU A 62 1.37 -14.05 -6.96
CA LEU A 62 2.44 -13.07 -7.24
C LEU A 62 3.76 -13.77 -7.63
N LYS A 63 4.23 -14.69 -6.77
CA LYS A 63 5.50 -15.39 -7.04
C LYS A 63 5.40 -16.36 -8.22
N GLY A 64 4.25 -17.01 -8.43
CA GLY A 64 4.05 -17.96 -9.52
C GLY A 64 4.09 -17.28 -10.87
N VAL A 65 3.32 -16.19 -11.00
CA VAL A 65 3.22 -15.43 -12.24
C VAL A 65 4.54 -14.75 -12.56
N PHE A 66 5.10 -13.98 -11.62
CA PHE A 66 6.21 -13.07 -11.94
C PHE A 66 7.61 -13.66 -11.76
N GLU A 67 7.83 -14.57 -10.81
CA GLU A 67 9.16 -15.19 -10.62
C GLU A 67 9.33 -16.47 -11.44
N ARG A 68 8.23 -17.13 -11.85
CA ARG A 68 8.28 -18.46 -12.48
C ARG A 68 7.59 -18.53 -13.84
N GLY A 69 6.88 -17.48 -14.26
CA GLY A 69 6.04 -17.52 -15.47
C GLY A 69 4.96 -18.61 -15.42
N ASP A 70 4.58 -19.09 -14.23
CA ASP A 70 3.64 -20.18 -14.04
C ASP A 70 2.21 -19.66 -14.18
N THR A 71 1.62 -19.84 -15.36
CA THR A 71 0.25 -19.39 -15.65
C THR A 71 -0.81 -20.30 -15.02
N ALA A 72 -0.48 -21.53 -14.61
CA ALA A 72 -1.43 -22.47 -14.01
C ALA A 72 -1.90 -22.01 -12.63
N VAL A 73 -1.11 -21.20 -11.91
CA VAL A 73 -1.57 -20.58 -10.65
C VAL A 73 -2.73 -19.61 -10.90
N VAL A 74 -2.76 -18.93 -12.06
CA VAL A 74 -3.83 -18.00 -12.42
C VAL A 74 -5.13 -18.77 -12.65
N ASP A 75 -5.09 -19.85 -13.42
CA ASP A 75 -6.27 -20.71 -13.67
C ASP A 75 -6.88 -21.24 -12.37
N ARG A 76 -6.00 -21.64 -11.44
CA ARG A 76 -6.41 -22.22 -10.18
C ARG A 76 -7.00 -21.19 -9.22
N PHE A 77 -6.38 -20.02 -9.11
CA PHE A 77 -6.61 -19.11 -7.99
C PHE A 77 -7.19 -17.74 -8.36
N VAL A 78 -7.28 -17.39 -9.64
CA VAL A 78 -7.80 -16.11 -10.10
C VAL A 78 -9.12 -16.34 -10.83
N ARG A 79 -10.09 -15.47 -10.63
CA ARG A 79 -11.35 -15.51 -11.36
C ARG A 79 -11.13 -15.08 -12.80
N ARG A 80 -11.87 -15.67 -13.74
CA ARG A 80 -11.78 -15.32 -15.16
C ARG A 80 -12.11 -13.84 -15.41
N ASP A 81 -13.11 -13.33 -14.70
CA ASP A 81 -13.62 -11.95 -14.71
C ASP A 81 -12.92 -11.05 -13.67
N TYR A 82 -11.65 -11.35 -13.35
CA TYR A 82 -10.84 -10.57 -12.43
C TYR A 82 -10.75 -9.10 -12.84
N ILE A 83 -10.97 -8.20 -11.88
CA ILE A 83 -10.96 -6.74 -12.07
C ILE A 83 -9.58 -6.18 -11.65
N GLN A 84 -9.01 -5.32 -12.47
CA GLN A 84 -7.72 -4.69 -12.25
C GLN A 84 -7.86 -3.19 -12.03
N HIS A 85 -7.13 -2.68 -11.04
CA HIS A 85 -7.00 -1.26 -10.74
C HIS A 85 -5.57 -0.73 -10.93
N ASN A 86 -4.57 -1.61 -11.10
CA ASN A 86 -3.24 -1.20 -11.56
C ASN A 86 -3.38 -0.56 -12.95
N PRO A 87 -2.99 0.72 -13.13
CA PRO A 87 -3.21 1.43 -14.38
C PRO A 87 -2.36 0.92 -15.56
N GLN A 88 -1.39 0.04 -15.31
CA GLN A 88 -0.54 -0.57 -16.32
C GLN A 88 -1.04 -1.93 -16.80
N ALA A 89 -2.09 -2.48 -16.18
CA ALA A 89 -2.61 -3.80 -16.49
C ALA A 89 -4.09 -3.75 -16.90
N PRO A 90 -4.48 -4.41 -18.00
CA PRO A 90 -5.88 -4.58 -18.35
C PRO A 90 -6.61 -5.56 -17.42
N ASP A 91 -7.94 -5.59 -17.51
CA ASP A 91 -8.80 -6.54 -16.80
C ASP A 91 -8.66 -7.98 -17.31
N GLY A 92 -9.08 -8.93 -16.47
CA GLY A 92 -9.23 -10.35 -16.81
C GLY A 92 -8.02 -11.22 -16.49
N ALA A 93 -8.28 -12.50 -16.20
CA ALA A 93 -7.21 -13.45 -15.85
C ALA A 93 -6.20 -13.70 -16.99
N GLU A 94 -6.66 -13.68 -18.24
CA GLU A 94 -5.79 -13.94 -19.40
C GLU A 94 -4.77 -12.81 -19.62
N THR A 95 -5.14 -11.57 -19.33
CA THR A 95 -4.23 -10.42 -19.47
C THR A 95 -3.15 -10.47 -18.38
N LEU A 96 -3.49 -10.90 -17.16
CA LEU A 96 -2.52 -11.18 -16.10
C LEU A 96 -1.52 -12.28 -16.50
N LYS A 97 -1.98 -13.37 -17.12
CA LYS A 97 -1.07 -14.43 -17.63
C LYS A 97 -0.10 -13.87 -18.66
N ASN A 98 -0.61 -13.12 -19.64
CA ASN A 98 0.20 -12.54 -20.71
C ASN A 98 1.24 -11.56 -20.15
N LEU A 99 0.83 -10.71 -19.21
CA LEU A 99 1.73 -9.80 -18.51
C LEU A 99 2.83 -10.56 -17.75
N GLY A 100 2.43 -11.61 -17.02
CA GLY A 100 3.38 -12.45 -16.28
C GLY A 100 4.41 -13.13 -17.18
N VAL A 101 3.97 -13.73 -18.28
CA VAL A 101 4.86 -14.35 -19.27
C VAL A 101 5.82 -13.33 -19.87
N ALA A 102 5.31 -12.17 -20.29
CA ALA A 102 6.14 -11.13 -20.89
C ALA A 102 7.18 -10.58 -19.90
N LEU A 103 6.76 -10.27 -18.67
CA LEU A 103 7.67 -9.78 -17.62
C LEU A 103 8.70 -10.83 -17.24
N HIS A 104 8.32 -12.10 -17.11
CA HIS A 104 9.27 -13.16 -16.78
C HIS A 104 10.28 -13.40 -17.90
N GLN A 105 9.88 -13.29 -19.17
CA GLN A 105 10.82 -13.36 -20.30
C GLN A 105 11.82 -12.19 -20.30
N GLN A 106 11.35 -10.99 -19.95
CA GLN A 106 12.19 -9.79 -19.89
C GLN A 106 13.10 -9.77 -18.65
N PHE A 107 12.60 -10.26 -17.52
CA PHE A 107 13.24 -10.24 -16.21
C PHE A 107 13.18 -11.64 -15.56
N PRO A 108 13.92 -12.63 -16.10
CA PRO A 108 13.86 -14.02 -15.62
C PRO A 108 14.32 -14.18 -14.17
N ASP A 109 15.15 -13.26 -13.70
CA ASP A 109 15.69 -13.25 -12.33
C ASP A 109 14.90 -12.35 -11.37
N ALA A 110 13.74 -11.84 -11.79
CA ALA A 110 12.89 -11.00 -10.96
C ALA A 110 12.56 -11.68 -9.61
N LYS A 111 12.54 -10.90 -8.54
CA LYS A 111 12.21 -11.34 -7.18
C LYS A 111 11.09 -10.50 -6.59
N TYR A 112 10.11 -11.20 -6.04
CA TYR A 112 9.07 -10.67 -5.16
C TYR A 112 9.43 -11.01 -3.72
N ASP A 113 10.20 -10.13 -3.09
CA ASP A 113 10.59 -10.26 -1.69
C ASP A 113 9.46 -9.75 -0.79
N ILE A 114 8.47 -10.62 -0.58
CA ILE A 114 7.30 -10.38 0.28
C ILE A 114 7.77 -10.24 1.73
N LYS A 115 7.52 -9.06 2.30
CA LYS A 115 7.86 -8.72 3.69
C LYS A 115 6.79 -9.21 4.64
N ARG A 116 5.54 -8.87 4.35
CA ARG A 116 4.40 -9.13 5.23
C ARG A 116 3.11 -9.26 4.43
N VAL A 117 2.18 -10.02 4.99
CA VAL A 117 0.84 -10.23 4.43
C VAL A 117 -0.18 -10.17 5.55
N ILE A 118 -1.20 -9.33 5.37
CA ILE A 118 -2.33 -9.22 6.30
C ILE A 118 -3.64 -9.53 5.57
N SER A 119 -4.62 -10.08 6.28
CA SER A 119 -5.92 -10.39 5.70
C SER A 119 -7.05 -10.09 6.66
N GLU A 120 -8.11 -9.47 6.14
CA GLU A 120 -9.32 -9.15 6.88
C GLU A 120 -10.54 -9.29 5.96
N GLY A 121 -11.57 -10.02 6.41
CA GLY A 121 -12.76 -10.23 5.59
C GLY A 121 -12.40 -10.98 4.31
N ASP A 122 -12.66 -10.39 3.16
CA ASP A 122 -12.28 -10.89 1.84
C ASP A 122 -11.05 -10.18 1.24
N LEU A 123 -10.42 -9.28 1.97
CA LEU A 123 -9.25 -8.53 1.51
C LEU A 123 -7.94 -9.16 2.02
N VAL A 124 -6.92 -9.11 1.18
CA VAL A 124 -5.53 -9.40 1.50
C VAL A 124 -4.68 -8.22 1.07
N LEU A 125 -3.75 -7.79 1.91
CA LEU A 125 -2.70 -6.84 1.54
C LEU A 125 -1.34 -7.52 1.65
N VAL A 126 -0.51 -7.34 0.64
CA VAL A 126 0.87 -7.84 0.55
C VAL A 126 1.79 -6.63 0.44
N HIS A 127 2.82 -6.56 1.28
CA HIS A 127 3.91 -5.58 1.13
C HIS A 127 5.15 -6.31 0.64
N SER A 128 5.69 -5.89 -0.49
CA SER A 128 6.85 -6.52 -1.13
C SER A 128 7.92 -5.51 -1.51
N ASN A 129 9.18 -5.95 -1.52
CA ASN A 129 10.21 -5.35 -2.38
C ASN A 129 10.25 -6.12 -3.71
N VAL A 130 9.92 -5.46 -4.81
CA VAL A 130 9.94 -6.04 -6.16
C VAL A 130 11.24 -5.65 -6.85
N VAL A 131 12.12 -6.62 -7.08
CA VAL A 131 13.43 -6.43 -7.72
C VAL A 131 13.40 -7.11 -9.08
N LEU A 132 13.23 -6.34 -10.15
CA LEU A 132 13.20 -6.88 -11.52
C LEU A 132 14.61 -7.24 -12.03
N THR A 133 15.59 -6.39 -11.73
CA THR A 133 16.99 -6.59 -12.13
C THR A 133 17.84 -6.82 -10.88
N PRO A 134 18.55 -7.96 -10.77
CA PRO A 134 19.43 -8.24 -9.64
C PRO A 134 20.44 -7.11 -9.39
N GLY A 135 20.65 -6.79 -8.11
CA GLY A 135 21.56 -5.72 -7.68
C GLY A 135 20.97 -4.31 -7.69
N THR A 136 19.75 -4.12 -8.19
CA THR A 136 18.98 -2.87 -8.01
C THR A 136 18.25 -2.88 -6.67
N ARG A 137 17.83 -1.70 -6.17
CA ARG A 137 17.10 -1.63 -4.88
C ARG A 137 15.65 -2.11 -5.00
N GLY A 138 15.12 -2.17 -6.22
CA GLY A 138 13.72 -2.50 -6.50
C GLY A 138 12.73 -1.37 -6.21
N SER A 139 11.47 -1.76 -6.14
CA SER A 139 10.32 -0.90 -5.83
C SER A 139 9.57 -1.46 -4.62
N ALA A 140 9.15 -0.60 -3.71
CA ALA A 140 8.21 -0.94 -2.66
C ALA A 140 6.80 -0.98 -3.23
N VAL A 141 6.09 -2.09 -3.00
CA VAL A 141 4.75 -2.31 -3.53
C VAL A 141 3.83 -2.79 -2.43
N PHE A 142 2.65 -2.19 -2.36
CA PHE A 142 1.50 -2.74 -1.66
C PHE A 142 0.48 -3.26 -2.66
N ASP A 143 0.33 -4.58 -2.76
CA ASP A 143 -0.75 -5.23 -3.50
C ASP A 143 -1.94 -5.46 -2.57
N ILE A 144 -3.15 -5.19 -3.04
CA ILE A 144 -4.42 -5.48 -2.35
C ILE A 144 -5.26 -6.37 -3.24
N PHE A 145 -5.70 -7.51 -2.72
CA PHE A 145 -6.55 -8.46 -3.42
C PHE A 145 -7.89 -8.60 -2.70
N ARG A 146 -8.99 -8.60 -3.45
CA ARG A 146 -10.29 -9.07 -2.95
C ARG A 146 -10.54 -10.50 -3.40
N PHE A 147 -11.04 -11.33 -2.50
CA PHE A 147 -11.39 -12.71 -2.74
C PHE A 147 -12.89 -12.92 -2.91
N GLN A 148 -13.27 -13.83 -3.81
CA GLN A 148 -14.65 -14.28 -3.96
C GLN A 148 -14.66 -15.76 -4.34
N GLY A 149 -15.39 -16.57 -3.57
CA GLY A 149 -15.45 -18.02 -3.80
C GLY A 149 -14.08 -18.71 -3.70
N GLY A 150 -13.18 -18.20 -2.85
CA GLY A 150 -11.83 -18.73 -2.68
C GLY A 150 -10.83 -18.35 -3.78
N LYS A 151 -11.22 -17.51 -4.75
CA LYS A 151 -10.33 -17.01 -5.81
C LYS A 151 -10.15 -15.50 -5.72
N ILE A 152 -9.03 -14.99 -6.20
CA ILE A 152 -8.78 -13.55 -6.39
C ILE A 152 -9.77 -13.04 -7.45
N ALA A 153 -10.55 -12.04 -7.07
CA ALA A 153 -11.60 -11.44 -7.88
C ALA A 153 -11.24 -10.03 -8.37
N GLU A 154 -10.38 -9.33 -7.65
CA GLU A 154 -10.07 -7.93 -7.91
C GLU A 154 -8.73 -7.57 -7.27
N HIS A 155 -7.95 -6.69 -7.89
CA HIS A 155 -6.75 -6.17 -7.27
C HIS A 155 -6.44 -4.71 -7.58
N TRP A 156 -5.81 -4.10 -6.58
CA TRP A 156 -5.22 -2.76 -6.58
C TRP A 156 -3.76 -2.89 -6.19
N ASP A 157 -2.92 -2.01 -6.71
CA ASP A 157 -1.58 -1.82 -6.18
C ASP A 157 -1.22 -0.33 -6.08
N VAL A 158 -0.22 -0.08 -5.25
CA VAL A 158 0.52 1.18 -5.20
C VAL A 158 2.00 0.83 -5.18
N GLY A 159 2.77 1.41 -6.10
CA GLY A 159 4.19 1.13 -6.27
C GLY A 159 5.05 2.40 -6.27
N GLN A 160 6.21 2.34 -5.62
CA GLN A 160 7.19 3.42 -5.57
C GLN A 160 8.60 2.86 -5.64
N ASP A 161 9.49 3.53 -6.37
CA ASP A 161 10.91 3.15 -6.39
C ASP A 161 11.57 3.37 -5.03
N VAL A 162 12.36 2.39 -4.58
CA VAL A 162 13.11 2.51 -3.33
C VAL A 162 14.21 3.55 -3.51
N PRO A 163 14.25 4.66 -2.75
CA PRO A 163 15.26 5.68 -2.94
C PRO A 163 16.64 5.22 -2.44
N GLU A 164 17.70 5.91 -2.88
CA GLU A 164 19.06 5.64 -2.38
C GLU A 164 19.22 6.05 -0.90
N LYS A 165 18.48 7.06 -0.46
CA LYS A 165 18.56 7.63 0.89
C LYS A 165 17.16 7.94 1.41
N SER A 166 17.00 7.85 2.73
CA SER A 166 15.79 8.27 3.45
C SER A 166 16.10 9.36 4.47
N ALA A 167 15.13 10.22 4.74
CA ALA A 167 15.21 11.27 5.74
C ALA A 167 15.21 10.72 7.18
N ASN A 168 14.67 9.52 7.39
CA ASN A 168 14.59 8.85 8.69
C ASN A 168 15.73 7.87 8.97
N GLY A 169 16.54 7.49 7.97
CA GLY A 169 17.61 6.51 8.11
C GLY A 169 17.17 5.04 8.12
N ASN A 170 15.86 4.77 8.06
CA ASN A 170 15.28 3.45 7.89
C ASN A 170 15.05 3.16 6.39
N ASP A 171 15.01 1.88 6.02
CA ASP A 171 14.53 1.44 4.70
C ASP A 171 12.99 1.42 4.64
N MET A 172 12.39 1.09 3.49
CA MET A 172 10.92 1.07 3.33
C MET A 172 10.25 -0.24 3.80
N PHE A 173 11.00 -1.19 4.37
CA PHE A 173 10.59 -2.60 4.50
C PHE A 173 10.74 -3.19 5.88
N SER A 174 11.83 -2.91 6.59
CA SER A 174 12.21 -3.55 7.84
C SER A 174 11.19 -3.28 8.95
N THR A 175 11.09 -4.22 9.88
CA THR A 175 10.48 -3.97 11.20
C THR A 175 11.58 -3.65 12.21
N VAL A 176 11.63 -2.42 12.68
CA VAL A 176 12.58 -1.95 13.68
C VAL A 176 11.97 -1.88 15.08
N SER A 177 10.65 -1.70 15.18
CA SER A 177 9.94 -1.71 16.47
C SER A 177 9.92 -3.12 17.09
N TRP A 178 9.77 -3.17 18.42
CA TRP A 178 9.66 -4.44 19.15
C TRP A 178 8.19 -4.96 19.19
N PRO A 179 7.94 -6.27 19.03
CA PRO A 179 8.90 -7.28 18.60
C PRO A 179 9.25 -7.10 17.12
N ARG A 180 10.52 -7.33 16.76
CA ARG A 180 11.01 -7.25 15.38
C ARG A 180 10.53 -8.46 14.58
N THR A 181 9.28 -8.39 14.13
CA THR A 181 8.59 -9.46 13.41
C THR A 181 7.75 -8.87 12.30
N GLU A 182 7.72 -9.56 11.16
CA GLU A 182 6.83 -9.22 10.04
C GLU A 182 5.43 -9.79 10.17
N ARG A 183 5.22 -10.67 11.17
CA ARG A 183 3.94 -11.32 11.39
C ARG A 183 3.02 -10.42 12.20
N PRO A 184 1.72 -10.37 11.84
CA PRO A 184 0.70 -9.78 12.69
C PRO A 184 0.75 -10.34 14.12
N GLY A 185 0.51 -9.45 15.07
CA GLY A 185 0.29 -9.77 16.47
C GLY A 185 -1.03 -10.50 16.73
N PRO A 186 -1.43 -10.63 18.01
CA PRO A 186 -2.61 -11.42 18.38
C PRO A 186 -3.90 -10.91 17.74
N GLY A 187 -4.61 -11.79 17.02
CA GLY A 187 -5.82 -11.42 16.26
C GLY A 187 -6.99 -10.88 17.09
N PHE A 188 -7.04 -11.11 18.40
CA PHE A 188 -8.06 -10.51 19.27
C PHE A 188 -7.90 -8.98 19.38
N LEU A 189 -6.74 -8.43 19.02
CA LEU A 189 -6.48 -6.98 19.00
C LEU A 189 -6.97 -6.30 17.71
N THR A 190 -7.25 -7.06 16.63
CA THR A 190 -7.56 -6.52 15.30
C THR A 190 -8.62 -5.41 15.34
N ALA A 191 -9.78 -5.68 15.95
CA ALA A 191 -10.89 -4.73 15.97
C ALA A 191 -10.56 -3.45 16.75
N TYR A 192 -9.82 -3.58 17.86
CA TYR A 192 -9.39 -2.45 18.68
C TYR A 192 -8.38 -1.59 17.92
N ASN A 193 -7.33 -2.20 17.36
CA ASN A 193 -6.28 -1.51 16.63
C ASN A 193 -6.82 -0.86 15.36
N LYS A 194 -7.71 -1.53 14.62
CA LYS A 194 -8.38 -0.96 13.45
C LYS A 194 -9.16 0.31 13.81
N LYS A 195 -9.93 0.28 14.91
CA LYS A 195 -10.67 1.46 15.39
C LYS A 195 -9.71 2.59 15.78
N LEU A 196 -8.62 2.27 16.47
CA LEU A 196 -7.61 3.24 16.88
C LEU A 196 -6.97 3.94 15.68
N VAL A 197 -6.46 3.17 14.72
CA VAL A 197 -5.78 3.72 13.54
C VAL A 197 -6.75 4.48 12.64
N THR A 198 -7.98 3.99 12.45
CA THR A 198 -9.00 4.71 11.67
C THR A 198 -9.31 6.08 12.28
N ALA A 199 -9.45 6.15 13.62
CA ALA A 199 -9.69 7.42 14.31
C ALA A 199 -8.47 8.35 14.27
N ALA A 200 -7.26 7.79 14.40
CA ALA A 200 -6.01 8.54 14.31
C ALA A 200 -5.81 9.14 12.90
N PHE A 201 -6.04 8.33 11.86
CA PHE A 201 -5.94 8.72 10.45
C PHE A 201 -6.97 9.81 10.09
N ASP A 202 -8.23 9.63 10.49
CA ASP A 202 -9.29 10.62 10.28
C ASP A 202 -8.94 11.97 10.93
N GLN A 203 -8.48 11.97 12.18
CA GLN A 203 -8.10 13.21 12.87
C GLN A 203 -6.86 13.84 12.25
N LEU A 204 -5.81 13.06 12.02
CA LEU A 204 -4.53 13.59 11.58
C LEU A 204 -4.55 13.99 10.09
N LEU A 205 -4.93 13.09 9.19
CA LEU A 205 -4.75 13.30 7.75
C LEU A 205 -6.01 13.83 7.05
N VAL A 206 -7.21 13.44 7.49
CA VAL A 206 -8.45 13.95 6.91
C VAL A 206 -8.80 15.33 7.50
N LYS A 207 -8.75 15.48 8.82
CA LYS A 207 -9.07 16.73 9.52
C LYS A 207 -7.87 17.66 9.73
N LYS A 208 -6.66 17.23 9.36
CA LYS A 208 -5.41 18.01 9.49
C LYS A 208 -5.11 18.44 10.92
N ASP A 209 -5.57 17.68 11.91
CA ASP A 209 -5.33 17.98 13.33
C ASP A 209 -4.01 17.35 13.79
N LEU A 210 -2.93 18.14 13.76
CA LEU A 210 -1.61 17.73 14.23
C LEU A 210 -1.58 17.32 15.71
N SER A 211 -2.53 17.77 16.54
CA SER A 211 -2.60 17.35 17.94
C SER A 211 -3.02 15.89 18.11
N ALA A 212 -3.51 15.25 17.05
CA ALA A 212 -3.77 13.81 17.02
C ALA A 212 -2.50 12.99 17.25
N ILE A 213 -1.34 13.49 16.82
CA ILE A 213 -0.05 12.83 17.04
C ILE A 213 0.19 12.61 18.54
N ASP A 214 -0.05 13.63 19.37
CA ASP A 214 0.15 13.57 20.83
C ASP A 214 -0.78 12.54 21.49
N ARG A 215 -1.93 12.25 20.86
CA ARG A 215 -2.93 11.29 21.36
C ARG A 215 -2.66 9.86 20.93
N TYR A 216 -2.25 9.62 19.69
CA TYR A 216 -2.23 8.28 19.10
C TYR A 216 -0.84 7.71 18.89
N TRP A 217 0.22 8.52 18.78
CA TRP A 217 1.58 8.03 18.56
C TRP A 217 2.31 7.75 19.87
N GLY A 218 3.13 6.71 19.87
CA GLY A 218 4.02 6.35 20.98
C GLY A 218 5.36 7.09 20.87
N PRO A 219 6.07 7.33 22.00
CA PRO A 219 7.37 8.02 21.98
C PRO A 219 8.47 7.25 21.22
N GLU A 220 8.24 5.96 21.01
CA GLU A 220 9.09 5.00 20.30
C GLU A 220 8.73 4.84 18.82
N TYR A 221 8.01 5.81 18.25
CA TYR A 221 7.53 5.73 16.88
C TYR A 221 8.66 5.70 15.86
N ASP A 222 8.61 4.72 14.96
CA ASP A 222 9.52 4.55 13.83
C ASP A 222 8.84 4.82 12.47
N GLN A 223 9.54 5.54 11.60
CA GLN A 223 9.08 5.99 10.28
C GLN A 223 9.84 5.28 9.16
N HIS A 224 9.13 4.85 8.12
CA HIS A 224 9.69 4.27 6.91
C HIS A 224 9.35 5.04 5.62
N ASN A 225 8.45 6.04 5.65
CA ASN A 225 8.27 6.99 4.54
C ASN A 225 9.60 7.70 4.30
N PRO A 226 10.26 7.52 3.14
CA PRO A 226 11.61 7.99 2.92
C PRO A 226 11.77 9.51 2.95
N ASN A 227 10.68 10.27 2.85
CA ASN A 227 10.68 11.74 2.82
C ASN A 227 10.41 12.37 4.20
N ILE A 228 10.01 11.58 5.20
CA ILE A 228 9.67 12.08 6.54
C ILE A 228 10.75 11.67 7.53
N PRO A 229 11.30 12.60 8.34
CA PRO A 229 12.25 12.27 9.41
C PRO A 229 11.67 11.32 10.46
N ASN A 230 12.54 10.58 11.15
CA ASN A 230 12.10 9.62 12.16
C ASN A 230 11.52 10.29 13.43
N GLY A 231 10.77 9.52 14.21
CA GLY A 231 10.25 9.94 15.51
C GLY A 231 9.02 10.85 15.43
N VAL A 232 8.35 11.00 16.58
CA VAL A 232 7.12 11.79 16.72
C VAL A 232 7.29 13.24 16.29
N GLU A 233 8.39 13.88 16.69
CA GLU A 233 8.71 15.27 16.29
C GLU A 233 8.97 15.38 14.79
N GLY A 234 9.62 14.39 14.19
CA GLY A 234 9.89 14.33 12.75
C GLY A 234 8.60 14.28 11.93
N VAL A 235 7.64 13.45 12.34
CA VAL A 235 6.32 13.38 11.71
C VAL A 235 5.53 14.66 11.92
N LYS A 236 5.52 15.23 13.13
CA LYS A 236 4.79 16.47 13.42
C LYS A 236 5.29 17.63 12.57
N ALA A 237 6.61 17.77 12.43
CA ALA A 237 7.22 18.77 11.56
C ALA A 237 6.93 18.50 10.07
N GLY A 238 7.10 17.25 9.61
CA GLY A 238 6.89 16.89 8.22
C GLY A 238 5.45 17.09 7.75
N LEU A 239 4.48 16.59 8.51
CA LEU A 239 3.06 16.76 8.19
C LEU A 239 2.59 18.21 8.37
N GLY A 240 3.13 18.94 9.36
CA GLY A 240 2.82 20.36 9.52
C GLY A 240 3.24 21.17 8.30
N ALA A 241 4.48 20.98 7.84
CA ALA A 241 4.96 21.62 6.61
C ALA A 241 4.14 21.21 5.38
N PHE A 242 3.73 19.93 5.28
CA PHE A 242 2.89 19.44 4.19
C PHE A 242 1.50 20.10 4.18
N PHE A 243 0.85 20.23 5.34
CA PHE A 243 -0.46 20.88 5.45
C PHE A 243 -0.40 22.39 5.20
N GLU A 244 0.67 23.06 5.61
CA GLU A 244 0.92 24.47 5.28
C GLU A 244 1.15 24.66 3.77
N GLN A 245 1.87 23.73 3.13
CA GLN A 245 2.13 23.75 1.70
C GLN A 245 0.86 23.47 0.88
N PHE A 246 0.01 22.56 1.35
CA PHE A 246 -1.21 22.13 0.66
C PHE A 246 -2.46 22.38 1.54
N PRO A 247 -2.85 23.64 1.75
CA PRO A 247 -3.98 23.98 2.62
C PRO A 247 -5.30 23.39 2.14
N GLU A 248 -5.45 23.17 0.83
CA GLU A 248 -6.63 22.58 0.19
C GLU A 248 -6.56 21.05 0.04
N LEU A 249 -5.53 20.40 0.60
CA LEU A 249 -5.37 18.95 0.58
C LEU A 249 -6.68 18.24 0.98
N LYS A 250 -7.11 17.29 0.17
CA LYS A 250 -8.22 16.39 0.47
C LYS A 250 -7.73 14.96 0.51
N VAL A 251 -7.86 14.32 1.67
CA VAL A 251 -7.59 12.90 1.87
C VAL A 251 -8.90 12.14 1.98
N THR A 252 -9.10 11.14 1.12
CA THR A 252 -10.30 10.30 1.12
C THR A 252 -9.92 8.83 1.30
N PRO A 253 -10.08 8.26 2.52
CA PRO A 253 -9.92 6.83 2.74
C PRO A 253 -10.87 6.02 1.87
N LYS A 254 -10.38 4.94 1.28
CA LYS A 254 -11.16 4.02 0.42
C LYS A 254 -11.44 2.70 1.12
N ARG A 255 -10.43 2.15 1.80
CA ARG A 255 -10.51 0.85 2.48
C ARG A 255 -9.50 0.76 3.62
N VAL A 256 -9.83 -0.06 4.62
CA VAL A 256 -8.98 -0.34 5.79
C VAL A 256 -8.92 -1.85 5.99
N ILE A 257 -7.70 -2.38 6.10
CA ILE A 257 -7.42 -3.82 6.26
C ILE A 257 -6.58 -3.98 7.52
N ALA A 258 -7.00 -4.83 8.46
CA ALA A 258 -6.33 -5.01 9.74
C ALA A 258 -6.17 -6.48 10.11
N GLU A 259 -4.99 -6.84 10.62
CA GLU A 259 -4.74 -8.14 11.24
C GLU A 259 -3.81 -7.93 12.44
N GLY A 260 -4.26 -8.34 13.63
CA GLY A 260 -3.50 -8.20 14.87
C GLY A 260 -3.20 -6.75 15.20
N ASP A 261 -1.90 -6.42 15.18
CA ASP A 261 -1.33 -5.09 15.44
C ASP A 261 -1.05 -4.28 14.17
N LEU A 262 -1.28 -4.84 12.98
CA LEU A 262 -1.06 -4.17 11.72
C LEU A 262 -2.39 -3.66 11.15
N VAL A 263 -2.41 -2.39 10.74
CA VAL A 263 -3.59 -1.76 10.11
C VAL A 263 -3.14 -0.93 8.92
N ALA A 264 -3.65 -1.28 7.73
CA ALA A 264 -3.42 -0.54 6.51
C ALA A 264 -4.63 0.33 6.12
N VAL A 265 -4.36 1.50 5.54
CA VAL A 265 -5.35 2.41 4.98
C VAL A 265 -4.96 2.73 3.55
N HIS A 266 -5.81 2.37 2.58
CA HIS A 266 -5.66 2.80 1.19
C HIS A 266 -6.54 4.02 0.96
N SER A 267 -5.93 5.11 0.48
CA SER A 267 -6.50 6.45 0.43
C SER A 267 -6.17 7.19 -0.87
N HIS A 268 -7.02 8.14 -1.23
CA HIS A 268 -6.80 9.07 -2.34
C HIS A 268 -6.45 10.46 -1.80
N TYR A 269 -5.28 10.96 -2.14
CA TYR A 269 -4.77 12.27 -1.72
C TYR A 269 -4.85 13.22 -2.90
N VAL A 270 -5.53 14.35 -2.76
CA VAL A 270 -5.60 15.41 -3.78
C VAL A 270 -5.06 16.68 -3.16
N ASN A 271 -3.85 17.08 -3.56
CA ASN A 271 -3.12 18.18 -2.93
C ASN A 271 -3.74 19.55 -3.22
N ALA A 272 -4.24 19.74 -4.44
CA ALA A 272 -4.99 20.94 -4.85
C ALA A 272 -6.23 20.61 -5.72
N PRO A 273 -7.26 21.48 -5.74
CA PRO A 273 -8.45 21.28 -6.56
C PRO A 273 -8.12 21.08 -8.05
N GLY A 274 -8.76 20.09 -8.68
CA GLY A 274 -8.57 19.78 -10.10
C GLY A 274 -7.38 18.86 -10.41
N GLU A 275 -6.56 18.51 -9.43
CA GLU A 275 -5.52 17.51 -9.59
C GLU A 275 -6.09 16.08 -9.56
N ARG A 276 -5.42 15.16 -10.27
CA ARG A 276 -5.75 13.73 -10.21
C ARG A 276 -5.40 13.12 -8.85
N GLY A 277 -4.42 13.67 -8.17
CA GLY A 277 -3.97 13.21 -6.86
C GLY A 277 -3.10 11.95 -6.91
N GLN A 278 -3.00 11.29 -5.76
CA GLN A 278 -2.12 10.16 -5.51
C GLN A 278 -2.90 9.03 -4.82
N ALA A 279 -2.59 7.79 -5.20
CA ALA A 279 -2.95 6.62 -4.44
C ALA A 279 -1.89 6.38 -3.37
N VAL A 280 -2.33 6.22 -2.12
CA VAL A 280 -1.45 6.03 -0.97
C VAL A 280 -1.94 4.82 -0.18
N VAL A 281 -1.02 3.92 0.16
CA VAL A 281 -1.27 2.87 1.14
C VAL A 281 -0.35 3.13 2.33
N ASP A 282 -0.94 3.54 3.45
CA ASP A 282 -0.28 3.65 4.74
C ASP A 282 -0.48 2.33 5.51
N LEU A 283 0.56 1.82 6.15
CA LEU A 283 0.52 0.67 7.05
C LEU A 283 1.07 1.10 8.41
N PHE A 284 0.30 0.85 9.46
CA PHE A 284 0.66 1.20 10.83
C PHE A 284 0.80 -0.04 11.69
N ARG A 285 1.76 -0.03 12.62
CA ARG A 285 1.81 -0.97 13.75
C ARG A 285 1.33 -0.31 15.03
N VAL A 286 0.52 -1.03 15.80
CA VAL A 286 0.00 -0.58 17.09
C VAL A 286 0.54 -1.42 18.24
N ARG A 287 1.09 -0.77 19.26
CA ARG A 287 1.54 -1.40 20.50
C ARG A 287 1.07 -0.60 21.71
N GLY A 288 0.55 -1.29 22.73
CA GLY A 288 0.13 -0.62 23.97
C GLY A 288 -0.92 0.49 23.76
N GLY A 289 -1.77 0.37 22.73
CA GLY A 289 -2.74 1.41 22.38
C GLY A 289 -2.12 2.67 21.76
N LYS A 290 -0.95 2.55 21.13
CA LYS A 290 -0.25 3.62 20.42
C LYS A 290 0.26 3.14 19.06
N ILE A 291 0.27 4.01 18.07
CA ILE A 291 0.96 3.81 16.79
C ILE A 291 2.46 3.94 17.07
N VAL A 292 3.22 2.90 16.73
CA VAL A 292 4.66 2.81 17.03
C VAL A 292 5.52 2.60 15.79
N GLU A 293 4.92 2.34 14.64
CA GLU A 293 5.68 2.16 13.40
C GLU A 293 4.78 2.43 12.20
N HIS A 294 5.37 2.95 11.12
CA HIS A 294 4.64 3.30 9.91
C HIS A 294 5.46 3.08 8.64
N TRP A 295 4.83 2.49 7.64
CA TRP A 295 5.32 2.38 6.26
C TRP A 295 4.27 2.93 5.32
N ASP A 296 4.70 3.53 4.21
CA ASP A 296 3.81 3.88 3.13
C ASP A 296 4.44 3.63 1.76
N VAL A 297 3.57 3.60 0.76
CA VAL A 297 3.91 3.71 -0.64
C VAL A 297 2.97 4.72 -1.27
N ILE A 298 3.52 5.63 -2.08
CA ILE A 298 2.79 6.73 -2.73
C ILE A 298 2.99 6.64 -4.23
N GLN A 299 1.89 6.64 -4.98
CA GLN A 299 1.92 6.63 -6.44
C GLN A 299 0.98 7.71 -7.01
N ASP A 300 1.46 8.47 -7.98
CA ASP A 300 0.63 9.44 -8.70
C ASP A 300 -0.46 8.73 -9.51
N VAL A 301 -1.68 9.26 -9.48
CA VAL A 301 -2.77 8.77 -10.35
C VAL A 301 -2.46 9.22 -11.80
N PRO A 302 -2.26 8.27 -12.73
CA PRO A 302 -1.83 8.61 -14.08
C PRO A 302 -2.97 9.27 -14.87
N ALA A 303 -2.61 9.96 -15.95
CA ALA A 303 -3.59 10.58 -16.85
C ALA A 303 -4.37 9.56 -17.68
N THR A 304 -3.79 8.36 -17.89
CA THR A 304 -4.36 7.27 -18.67
C THR A 304 -4.15 5.95 -17.94
N SER A 305 -5.03 4.99 -18.19
CA SER A 305 -4.98 3.65 -17.60
C SER A 305 -5.28 2.60 -18.68
N ALA A 306 -4.75 1.39 -18.50
CA ALA A 306 -5.03 0.22 -19.31
C ALA A 306 -6.41 -0.42 -19.00
N ASN A 307 -7.11 0.10 -17.99
CA ASN A 307 -8.46 -0.27 -17.57
C ASN A 307 -9.28 0.97 -17.17
N ASP A 308 -10.60 0.83 -17.05
CA ASP A 308 -11.52 1.93 -16.70
C ASP A 308 -11.87 1.98 -15.20
N ASN A 309 -11.25 1.14 -14.36
CA ASN A 309 -11.66 0.95 -12.95
C ASN A 309 -11.04 1.99 -12.00
N GLY A 310 -10.04 2.75 -12.48
CA GLY A 310 -9.26 3.68 -11.65
C GLY A 310 -8.40 2.98 -10.61
N MET A 311 -7.64 3.71 -9.81
CA MET A 311 -6.77 3.13 -8.77
C MET A 311 -7.49 2.83 -7.44
N PHE A 312 -8.81 3.06 -7.33
CA PHE A 312 -9.53 3.07 -6.05
C PHE A 312 -10.81 2.25 -6.03
#